data_AF-A0AAD2EGA1-F1
#
_entry.id   AF-A0AAD2EGA1-F1
#
_cell.length_a   1.000
_cell.length_b   1.000
_cell.length_c   1.000
_cell.angle_alpha   90.00
_cell.angle_beta   90.00
_cell.angle_gamma   90.00
#
_symmetry.space_group_name_H-M   'P 1'
#
loop_
_entity.id
_entity.type
_entity.pdbx_description
1 polymer ?
#
loop_
_entity_poly.entity_id
_entity_poly.type
_entity_poly.pdbx_seq_one_letter_code
_entity_poly.pdbx_strand_id
1 'polypeptide(L)'
;MSATHPTATRATWLAERIELLKAEKELTRRSDELARRRQALPWVRIDKTYRFETENGSALLADLFGGRSQLLVYHFMFGPDYKAGCPSCSMIADGFDGFVTHLANHDVTLMAVSRGPLAKLLEYRERMGWSFPWASSVGSDFNYDFNVSITEDQQRAGSADYNYVRGSHVMDASDLPEPVQQFASMCGTDAPTYVRDRPGMSAFVLEDGVVYHTYSTYARGLDGLWGAYQWLDRAPLGRNETGVWWRRHDEYAQQR
;
A
#
# COMPACT_ATOMS: atom_id res chain seq x y z
N MET A 1 23.84 -22.04 6.24
CA MET A 1 24.48 -23.04 5.36
C MET A 1 24.65 -22.39 4.00
N SER A 2 25.89 -22.17 3.55
CA SER A 2 26.15 -21.57 2.23
C SER A 2 25.86 -22.62 1.16
N ALA A 3 24.70 -22.53 0.52
CA ALA A 3 24.42 -23.32 -0.66
C ALA A 3 25.39 -22.88 -1.75
N THR A 4 26.28 -23.78 -2.20
CA THR A 4 27.22 -23.49 -3.28
C THR A 4 26.41 -23.39 -4.58
N HIS A 5 26.16 -22.17 -5.06
CA HIS A 5 25.45 -21.98 -6.32
C HIS A 5 26.26 -22.57 -7.48
N PRO A 6 25.66 -23.38 -8.37
CA PRO A 6 26.37 -23.94 -9.51
C PRO A 6 26.85 -22.81 -10.42
N THR A 7 28.09 -22.91 -10.89
CA THR A 7 28.62 -22.04 -11.95
C THR A 7 28.50 -22.74 -13.29
N ALA A 8 28.27 -21.98 -14.36
CA ALA A 8 28.06 -22.53 -15.69
C ALA A 8 28.73 -21.65 -16.76
N THR A 9 28.98 -22.22 -17.94
CA THR A 9 29.45 -21.44 -19.09
C THR A 9 28.36 -20.48 -19.58
N ARG A 10 28.76 -19.44 -20.32
CA ARG A 10 27.80 -18.50 -20.93
C ARG A 10 26.81 -19.20 -21.86
N ALA A 11 27.24 -20.24 -22.58
CA ALA A 11 26.38 -21.01 -23.49
C ALA A 11 25.31 -21.79 -22.72
N THR A 12 25.71 -22.48 -21.64
CA THR A 12 24.78 -23.19 -20.75
C THR A 12 23.77 -22.22 -20.12
N TRP A 13 24.25 -21.11 -19.57
CA TRP A 13 23.38 -20.07 -18.99
C TRP A 13 22.39 -19.53 -20.02
N LEU A 14 22.82 -19.27 -21.26
CA LEU A 14 21.95 -18.73 -22.29
C LEU A 14 20.83 -19.71 -22.66
N ALA A 15 21.15 -21.00 -22.75
CA ALA A 15 20.14 -22.03 -23.02
C ALA A 15 19.06 -22.07 -21.93
N GLU A 16 19.46 -22.11 -20.65
CA GLU A 16 18.53 -22.08 -19.51
C GLU A 16 17.73 -20.75 -19.45
N ARG A 17 18.39 -19.63 -19.73
CA ARG A 17 17.76 -18.30 -19.75
C ARG A 17 16.68 -18.20 -20.83
N ILE A 18 16.88 -18.81 -21.98
CA ILE A 18 15.88 -18.84 -23.08
C ILE A 18 14.64 -19.62 -22.66
N GLU A 19 14.79 -20.74 -21.94
CA GLU A 19 13.65 -21.46 -21.40
C GLU A 19 12.91 -20.64 -20.32
N LEU A 20 13.64 -20.01 -19.40
CA LEU A 20 13.05 -19.09 -18.42
C LEU A 20 12.29 -17.94 -19.08
N LEU A 21 12.80 -17.41 -20.20
CA LEU A 21 12.16 -16.31 -20.93
C LEU A 21 10.75 -16.68 -21.44
N LYS A 22 10.51 -17.95 -21.74
CA LYS A 22 9.17 -18.41 -22.17
C LYS A 22 8.17 -18.26 -21.02
N ALA A 23 8.55 -18.67 -19.81
CA ALA A 23 7.73 -18.54 -18.61
C ALA A 23 7.48 -17.07 -18.24
N GLU A 24 8.52 -16.22 -18.31
CA GLU A 24 8.38 -14.78 -18.06
C GLU A 24 7.44 -14.10 -19.07
N LYS A 25 7.56 -14.43 -20.37
CA LYS A 25 6.65 -13.92 -21.40
C LYS A 25 5.21 -14.35 -21.16
N GLU A 26 5.00 -15.57 -20.67
CA GLU A 26 3.66 -16.01 -20.32
C GLU A 26 3.08 -15.24 -19.12
N LEU A 27 3.90 -15.01 -18.09
CA LEU A 27 3.52 -14.15 -16.98
C LEU A 27 3.17 -12.72 -17.44
N THR A 28 3.90 -12.16 -18.41
CA THR A 28 3.57 -10.85 -19.01
C THR A 28 2.16 -10.87 -19.62
N ARG A 29 1.85 -11.85 -20.47
CA ARG A 29 0.51 -11.93 -21.11
C ARG A 29 -0.61 -12.09 -20.08
N ARG A 30 -0.39 -12.93 -19.07
CA ARG A 30 -1.35 -13.13 -17.97
C ARG A 30 -1.53 -11.85 -17.13
N SER A 31 -0.45 -11.09 -16.93
CA SER A 31 -0.52 -9.79 -16.26
C SER A 31 -1.34 -8.79 -17.06
N ASP A 32 -1.16 -8.74 -18.39
CA ASP A 32 -1.94 -7.86 -19.28
C ASP A 32 -3.43 -8.22 -19.26
N GLU A 33 -3.75 -9.52 -19.24
CA GLU A 33 -5.13 -10.00 -19.10
C GLU A 33 -5.75 -9.59 -17.76
N LEU A 34 -5.01 -9.76 -16.65
CA LEU A 34 -5.46 -9.33 -15.33
C LEU A 34 -5.67 -7.81 -15.26
N ALA A 35 -4.79 -7.02 -15.89
CA ALA A 35 -4.96 -5.57 -15.96
C ALA A 35 -6.27 -5.19 -16.68
N ARG A 36 -6.54 -5.78 -17.84
CA ARG A 36 -7.81 -5.58 -18.57
C ARG A 36 -9.03 -5.97 -17.73
N ARG A 37 -8.95 -7.08 -16.99
CA ARG A 37 -10.03 -7.53 -16.11
C ARG A 37 -10.30 -6.57 -14.95
N ARG A 38 -9.25 -5.98 -14.36
CA ARG A 38 -9.39 -4.95 -13.32
C ARG A 38 -10.08 -3.70 -13.87
N GLN A 39 -9.67 -3.26 -15.07
CA GLN A 39 -10.25 -2.09 -15.75
C GLN A 39 -11.72 -2.30 -16.15
N ALA A 40 -12.11 -3.54 -16.44
CA ALA A 40 -13.47 -3.89 -16.83
C ALA A 40 -14.43 -4.17 -15.66
N LEU A 41 -13.99 -4.01 -14.41
CA LEU A 41 -14.88 -4.18 -13.26
C LEU A 41 -16.01 -3.14 -13.29
N PRO A 42 -17.24 -3.52 -12.90
CA PRO A 42 -18.34 -2.57 -12.77
C PRO A 42 -17.99 -1.46 -11.77
N TRP A 43 -18.28 -0.23 -12.16
CA TRP A 43 -18.07 0.95 -11.32
C TRP A 43 -19.21 1.12 -10.33
N VAL A 44 -18.86 1.45 -9.09
CA VAL A 44 -19.82 1.70 -8.00
C VAL A 44 -19.83 3.19 -7.70
N ARG A 45 -20.98 3.83 -7.91
CA ARG A 45 -21.17 5.25 -7.59
C ARG A 45 -20.94 5.50 -6.10
N ILE A 46 -20.23 6.58 -5.78
CA ILE A 46 -20.03 7.04 -4.40
C ILE A 46 -21.04 8.14 -4.08
N ASP A 47 -22.07 7.81 -3.32
CA ASP A 47 -23.09 8.78 -2.87
C ASP A 47 -22.74 9.42 -1.53
N LYS A 48 -21.89 8.78 -0.73
CA LYS A 48 -21.47 9.29 0.58
C LYS A 48 -20.44 10.41 0.42
N THR A 49 -20.69 11.54 1.07
CA THR A 49 -19.75 12.66 1.12
C THR A 49 -18.63 12.37 2.12
N TYR A 50 -17.44 12.07 1.62
CA TYR A 50 -16.23 11.97 2.45
C TYR A 50 -15.51 13.31 2.54
N ARG A 51 -15.00 13.62 3.73
CA ARG A 51 -14.23 14.83 4.02
C ARG A 51 -12.82 14.46 4.45
N PHE A 52 -11.88 15.29 4.07
CA PHE A 52 -10.47 15.15 4.36
C PHE A 52 -9.89 16.48 4.81
N GLU A 53 -8.78 16.42 5.54
CA GLU A 53 -7.88 17.56 5.73
C GLU A 53 -6.69 17.41 4.79
N THR A 54 -6.33 18.50 4.12
CA THR A 54 -5.18 18.58 3.21
C THR A 54 -4.38 19.85 3.52
N GLU A 55 -3.20 20.00 2.92
CA GLU A 55 -2.40 21.23 3.01
C GLU A 55 -3.14 22.48 2.51
N ASN A 56 -4.15 22.29 1.64
CA ASN A 56 -5.00 23.37 1.12
C ASN A 56 -6.28 23.58 1.94
N GLY A 57 -6.41 22.91 3.10
CA GLY A 57 -7.60 22.94 3.96
C GLY A 57 -8.51 21.74 3.75
N SER A 58 -9.78 21.90 4.13
CA SER A 58 -10.78 20.83 4.01
C SER A 58 -11.10 20.52 2.55
N ALA A 59 -11.17 19.23 2.21
CA ALA A 59 -11.42 18.74 0.86
C ALA A 59 -12.49 17.63 0.89
N LEU A 60 -13.23 17.49 -0.21
CA LEU A 60 -14.07 16.33 -0.51
C LEU A 60 -13.29 15.29 -1.32
N LEU A 61 -13.83 14.07 -1.45
CA LEU A 61 -13.22 13.04 -2.30
C LEU A 61 -13.00 13.51 -3.75
N ALA A 62 -13.96 14.24 -4.32
CA ALA A 62 -13.85 14.79 -5.68
C ALA A 62 -12.70 15.81 -5.81
N ASP A 63 -12.41 16.57 -4.75
CA ASP A 63 -11.34 17.57 -4.77
C ASP A 63 -9.95 16.91 -4.80
N LEU A 64 -9.82 15.69 -4.24
CA LEU A 64 -8.57 14.92 -4.26
C LEU A 64 -8.12 14.52 -5.68
N PHE A 65 -9.00 14.58 -6.68
CA PHE A 65 -8.64 14.33 -8.08
C PHE A 65 -7.73 15.42 -8.63
N GLY A 66 -7.73 16.63 -8.06
CA GLY A 66 -6.80 17.70 -8.45
C GLY A 66 -6.87 18.07 -9.93
N GLY A 67 -8.07 18.03 -10.52
CA GLY A 67 -8.33 18.37 -11.93
C GLY A 67 -8.12 17.24 -12.94
N ARG A 68 -7.85 16.01 -12.49
CA ARG A 68 -7.73 14.81 -13.34
C ARG A 68 -8.98 13.94 -13.30
N SER A 69 -9.16 13.06 -14.28
CA SER A 69 -10.33 12.15 -14.28
C SER A 69 -10.13 10.90 -13.42
N GLN A 70 -8.90 10.54 -13.04
CA GLN A 70 -8.60 9.34 -12.27
C GLN A 70 -7.86 9.64 -10.98
N LEU A 71 -8.18 8.90 -9.93
CA LEU A 71 -7.55 8.99 -8.62
C LEU A 71 -7.14 7.61 -8.13
N LEU A 72 -5.85 7.45 -7.81
CA LEU A 72 -5.33 6.31 -7.08
C LEU A 72 -5.05 6.74 -5.64
N VAL A 73 -5.74 6.10 -4.69
CA VAL A 73 -5.53 6.30 -3.26
C VAL A 73 -4.68 5.16 -2.72
N TYR A 74 -3.53 5.48 -2.14
CA TYR A 74 -2.79 4.54 -1.30
C TYR A 74 -3.18 4.75 0.16
N HIS A 75 -3.80 3.73 0.76
CA HIS A 75 -4.19 3.73 2.16
C HIS A 75 -2.97 3.40 3.00
N PHE A 76 -2.29 4.44 3.47
CA PHE A 76 -1.08 4.34 4.26
C PHE A 76 -1.47 4.11 5.73
N MET A 77 -0.90 3.09 6.36
CA MET A 77 -1.11 2.84 7.80
C MET A 77 -0.37 3.87 8.65
N PHE A 78 -1.12 4.89 9.06
CA PHE A 78 -0.73 5.86 10.07
C PHE A 78 -1.98 6.19 10.89
N GLY A 79 -2.16 5.49 12.01
CA GLY A 79 -3.29 5.69 12.91
C GLY A 79 -3.16 6.97 13.75
N PRO A 80 -4.25 7.45 14.38
CA PRO A 80 -4.23 8.68 15.19
C PRO A 80 -3.14 8.72 16.27
N ASP A 81 -2.88 7.57 16.89
CA ASP A 81 -1.97 7.42 18.03
C ASP A 81 -0.54 7.03 17.64
N TYR A 82 -0.28 6.81 16.35
CA TYR A 82 1.04 6.40 15.89
C TYR A 82 2.03 7.55 16.08
N LYS A 83 3.28 7.20 16.39
CA LYS A 83 4.43 8.12 16.39
C LYS A 83 5.19 8.11 15.06
N ALA A 84 4.83 7.19 14.19
CA ALA A 84 5.67 6.70 13.11
C ALA A 84 4.81 5.92 12.11
N GLY A 85 5.04 6.11 10.80
CA GLY A 85 4.37 5.34 9.76
C GLY A 85 4.73 3.85 9.79
N CYS A 86 3.83 3.01 9.29
CA CYS A 86 4.09 1.58 9.11
C CYS A 86 5.34 1.33 8.26
N PRO A 87 6.29 0.46 8.66
CA PRO A 87 7.53 0.23 7.93
C PRO A 87 7.32 -0.28 6.49
N SER A 88 6.40 -1.23 6.29
CA SER A 88 6.09 -1.75 4.95
C SER A 88 5.41 -0.71 4.06
N CYS A 89 4.50 0.08 4.62
CA CYS A 89 3.88 1.20 3.89
C CYS A 89 4.91 2.24 3.47
N SER A 90 5.85 2.55 4.36
CA SER A 90 6.92 3.52 4.09
C SER A 90 7.82 3.05 2.97
N MET A 91 8.17 1.77 2.96
CA MET A 91 9.00 1.19 1.90
C MET A 91 8.32 1.17 0.52
N ILE A 92 6.99 1.02 0.48
CA ILE A 92 6.23 1.20 -0.77
C ILE A 92 6.23 2.68 -1.18
N ALA A 93 5.96 3.57 -0.23
CA ALA A 93 5.83 5.01 -0.46
C ALA A 93 7.13 5.68 -0.91
N ASP A 94 8.30 5.14 -0.55
CA ASP A 94 9.61 5.62 -0.99
C ASP A 94 9.76 5.70 -2.52
N GLY A 95 8.97 4.94 -3.29
CA GLY A 95 8.99 4.98 -4.75
C GLY A 95 8.10 6.07 -5.37
N PHE A 96 7.15 6.65 -4.63
CA PHE A 96 6.02 7.40 -5.19
C PHE A 96 6.47 8.65 -5.95
N ASP A 97 7.35 9.44 -5.37
CA ASP A 97 7.87 10.67 -5.97
C ASP A 97 8.55 10.42 -7.33
N GLY A 98 9.20 9.25 -7.47
CA GLY A 98 9.90 8.88 -8.69
C GLY A 98 8.96 8.60 -9.89
N PHE A 99 7.71 8.21 -9.65
CA PHE A 99 6.78 7.85 -10.73
C PHE A 99 5.52 8.70 -10.82
N VAL A 100 5.20 9.53 -9.83
CA VAL A 100 3.95 10.31 -9.79
C VAL A 100 3.79 11.25 -10.99
N THR A 101 4.89 11.78 -11.53
CA THR A 101 4.86 12.62 -12.75
C THR A 101 4.37 11.84 -13.98
N HIS A 102 4.68 10.54 -14.07
CA HIS A 102 4.22 9.70 -15.16
C HIS A 102 2.73 9.42 -15.03
N LEU A 103 2.24 9.14 -13.81
CA LEU A 103 0.80 9.02 -13.55
C LEU A 103 0.04 10.28 -13.94
N ALA A 104 0.57 11.45 -13.56
CA ALA A 104 -0.02 12.74 -13.89
C ALA A 104 -0.15 12.98 -15.41
N ASN A 105 0.82 12.52 -16.21
CA ASN A 105 0.78 12.57 -17.68
C ASN A 105 -0.25 11.59 -18.29
N HIS A 106 -0.72 10.61 -17.51
CA HIS A 106 -1.77 9.67 -17.88
C HIS A 106 -3.13 10.03 -17.25
N ASP A 107 -3.31 11.29 -16.86
CA ASP A 107 -4.56 11.78 -16.26
C ASP A 107 -4.94 11.05 -14.95
N VAL A 108 -3.92 10.67 -14.17
CA VAL A 108 -4.07 10.04 -12.85
C VAL A 108 -3.44 10.91 -11.76
N THR A 109 -4.20 11.21 -10.71
CA THR A 109 -3.68 11.75 -9.45
C THR A 109 -3.38 10.62 -8.49
N LEU A 110 -2.22 10.65 -7.82
CA LEU A 110 -1.90 9.79 -6.69
C LEU A 110 -2.14 10.55 -5.39
N MET A 111 -2.75 9.91 -4.40
CA MET A 111 -2.96 10.47 -3.07
C MET A 111 -2.66 9.42 -1.99
N ALA A 112 -1.81 9.75 -1.02
CA ALA A 112 -1.75 8.98 0.22
C ALA A 112 -2.89 9.40 1.16
N VAL A 113 -3.54 8.45 1.81
CA VAL A 113 -4.60 8.72 2.79
C VAL A 113 -4.35 7.93 4.08
N SER A 114 -4.49 8.60 5.22
CA SER A 114 -4.36 7.99 6.55
C SER A 114 -5.31 8.62 7.56
N ARG A 115 -5.68 7.89 8.62
CA ARG A 115 -6.54 8.41 9.71
C ARG A 115 -5.81 9.33 10.69
N GLY A 116 -4.48 9.38 10.65
CA GLY A 116 -3.67 10.24 11.52
C GLY A 116 -3.95 11.74 11.30
N PRO A 117 -3.84 12.59 12.34
CA PRO A 117 -3.96 14.05 12.19
C PRO A 117 -3.02 14.60 11.13
N LEU A 118 -3.49 15.53 10.29
CA LEU A 118 -2.72 16.04 9.15
C LEU A 118 -1.33 16.55 9.55
N ALA A 119 -1.22 17.28 10.66
CA ALA A 119 0.07 17.82 11.12
C ALA A 119 1.14 16.72 11.31
N LYS A 120 0.76 15.59 11.93
CA LYS A 120 1.68 14.45 12.11
C LYS A 120 2.04 13.76 10.79
N LEU A 121 1.08 13.68 9.86
CA LEU A 121 1.33 13.10 8.53
C LEU A 121 2.35 13.95 7.76
N LEU A 122 2.22 15.28 7.81
CA LEU A 122 3.13 16.21 7.15
C LEU A 122 4.52 16.22 7.79
N GLU A 123 4.61 16.22 9.13
CA GLU A 123 5.88 16.05 9.86
C GLU A 123 6.59 14.75 9.47
N TYR A 124 5.82 13.65 9.37
CA TYR A 124 6.38 12.37 8.96
C TYR A 124 6.81 12.37 7.48
N ARG A 125 6.02 12.98 6.60
CA ARG A 125 6.37 13.16 5.18
C ARG A 125 7.67 13.95 5.03
N GLU A 126 7.84 15.02 5.80
CA GLU A 126 9.06 15.83 5.85
C GLU A 126 10.25 15.01 6.35
N ARG A 127 10.10 14.26 7.44
CA ARG A 127 11.14 13.34 7.95
C ARG A 127 11.62 12.38 6.85
N MET A 128 10.69 11.86 6.05
CA MET A 128 10.99 10.89 4.98
C MET A 128 11.41 11.57 3.66
N GLY A 129 11.48 12.90 3.61
CA GLY A 129 11.89 13.63 2.41
C GLY A 129 10.95 13.45 1.20
N TRP A 130 9.68 13.11 1.44
CA TRP A 130 8.69 12.87 0.39
C TRP A 130 7.95 14.15 -0.02
N SER A 131 7.45 14.18 -1.25
CA SER A 131 6.75 15.32 -1.86
C SER A 131 5.36 15.00 -2.40
N PHE A 132 4.98 13.71 -2.50
CA PHE A 132 3.62 13.31 -2.87
C PHE A 132 2.54 13.89 -1.91
N PRO A 133 1.32 14.12 -2.41
CA PRO A 133 0.24 14.66 -1.58
C PRO A 133 -0.29 13.62 -0.60
N TRP A 134 -0.63 14.08 0.61
CA TRP A 134 -1.16 13.25 1.68
C TRP A 134 -2.37 13.93 2.33
N ALA A 135 -3.50 13.25 2.34
CA ALA A 135 -4.72 13.69 3.00
C ALA A 135 -4.97 12.93 4.31
N SER A 136 -5.43 13.64 5.32
CA SER A 136 -5.96 13.02 6.53
C SER A 136 -7.44 12.74 6.36
N SER A 137 -7.86 11.51 6.68
CA SER A 137 -9.26 11.11 6.80
C SER A 137 -9.75 11.12 8.24
N VAL A 138 -9.06 11.82 9.15
CA VAL A 138 -9.47 11.94 10.55
C VAL A 138 -10.92 12.42 10.64
N GLY A 139 -11.73 11.76 11.47
CA GLY A 139 -13.16 12.06 11.61
C GLY A 139 -14.03 11.69 10.40
N SER A 140 -13.49 10.99 9.40
CA SER A 140 -14.24 10.44 8.27
C SER A 140 -14.33 8.92 8.34
N ASP A 141 -15.45 8.38 7.85
CA ASP A 141 -15.65 6.93 7.73
C ASP A 141 -14.91 6.30 6.54
N PHE A 142 -14.25 7.10 5.70
CA PHE A 142 -13.65 6.66 4.43
C PHE A 142 -12.82 5.37 4.57
N ASN A 143 -11.87 5.33 5.51
CA ASN A 143 -11.03 4.15 5.68
C ASN A 143 -11.80 2.90 6.13
N TYR A 144 -12.89 3.06 6.88
CA TYR A 144 -13.75 1.95 7.31
C TYR A 144 -14.59 1.44 6.14
N ASP A 145 -15.19 2.34 5.36
CA ASP A 145 -16.03 1.98 4.20
C ASP A 145 -15.22 1.33 3.06
N PHE A 146 -13.92 1.62 2.98
CA PHE A 146 -12.99 0.96 2.05
C PHE A 146 -12.22 -0.21 2.70
N ASN A 147 -12.68 -0.73 3.84
CA ASN A 147 -12.15 -1.93 4.51
C ASN A 147 -10.63 -1.88 4.75
N VAL A 148 -10.09 -0.70 5.05
CA VAL A 148 -8.68 -0.51 5.46
C VAL A 148 -8.55 -0.07 6.92
N SER A 149 -9.68 0.11 7.61
CA SER A 149 -9.70 0.32 9.05
C SER A 149 -10.82 -0.46 9.73
N ILE A 150 -10.60 -0.85 10.98
CA ILE A 150 -11.51 -1.66 11.80
C ILE A 150 -11.79 -0.90 13.11
N THR A 151 -13.04 -0.80 13.52
CA THR A 151 -13.40 -0.18 14.81
C THR A 151 -13.02 -1.08 15.98
N GLU A 152 -12.90 -0.52 17.19
CA GLU A 152 -12.65 -1.35 18.38
C GLU A 152 -13.73 -2.42 18.57
N ASP A 153 -14.99 -2.05 18.36
CA ASP A 153 -16.12 -2.96 18.52
C ASP A 153 -16.09 -4.09 17.49
N GLN A 154 -15.78 -3.78 16.22
CA GLN A 154 -15.62 -4.78 15.18
C GLN A 154 -14.45 -5.73 15.46
N GLN A 155 -13.34 -5.21 15.97
CA GLN A 155 -12.18 -6.00 16.37
C GLN A 155 -12.54 -6.95 17.52
N ARG A 156 -13.21 -6.46 18.57
CA ARG A 156 -13.69 -7.28 19.70
C ARG A 156 -14.70 -8.33 19.27
N ALA A 157 -15.55 -8.02 18.30
CA ALA A 157 -16.56 -8.93 17.78
C ALA A 157 -16.02 -9.93 16.74
N GLY A 158 -14.77 -9.80 16.28
CA GLY A 158 -14.17 -10.69 15.27
C GLY A 158 -14.86 -10.65 13.90
N SER A 159 -15.59 -9.58 13.59
CA SER A 159 -16.60 -9.59 12.51
C SER A 159 -16.29 -8.66 11.33
N ALA A 160 -15.11 -8.05 11.31
CA ALA A 160 -14.71 -7.09 10.30
C ALA A 160 -14.50 -7.74 8.92
N ASP A 161 -14.85 -7.00 7.88
CA ASP A 161 -14.58 -7.36 6.50
C ASP A 161 -13.21 -6.81 6.09
N TYR A 162 -12.34 -7.68 5.56
CA TYR A 162 -11.08 -7.28 4.96
C TYR A 162 -10.84 -8.09 3.69
N ASN A 163 -10.29 -7.46 2.65
CA ASN A 163 -10.02 -8.11 1.36
C ASN A 163 -11.22 -8.88 0.78
N TYR A 164 -12.41 -8.26 0.83
CA TYR A 164 -13.69 -8.80 0.33
C TYR A 164 -14.20 -10.08 1.03
N VAL A 165 -13.57 -10.49 2.14
CA VAL A 165 -13.97 -11.69 2.89
C VAL A 165 -14.17 -11.35 4.35
N ARG A 166 -15.39 -11.60 4.85
CA ARG A 166 -15.76 -11.41 6.24
C ARG A 166 -14.95 -12.28 7.18
N GLY A 167 -14.39 -11.69 8.23
CA GLY A 167 -13.57 -12.39 9.22
C GLY A 167 -12.18 -12.81 8.72
N SER A 168 -11.83 -12.54 7.45
CA SER A 168 -10.49 -12.87 6.96
C SER A 168 -9.46 -11.90 7.54
N HIS A 169 -8.36 -12.45 8.06
CA HIS A 169 -7.27 -11.67 8.68
C HIS A 169 -7.68 -10.74 9.84
N VAL A 170 -8.88 -10.91 10.39
CA VAL A 170 -9.25 -10.31 11.68
C VAL A 170 -8.43 -11.03 12.73
N MET A 171 -7.31 -10.41 13.11
CA MET A 171 -6.44 -10.98 14.13
C MET A 171 -7.09 -10.71 15.49
N ASP A 172 -7.25 -11.76 16.29
CA ASP A 172 -7.68 -11.65 17.66
C ASP A 172 -6.73 -10.71 18.40
N ALA A 173 -7.29 -9.65 19.00
CA ALA A 173 -6.50 -8.66 19.73
C ALA A 173 -5.76 -9.28 20.93
N SER A 174 -6.19 -10.45 21.41
CA SER A 174 -5.60 -11.12 22.57
C SER A 174 -4.41 -12.03 22.25
N ASP A 175 -4.22 -12.45 20.98
CA ASP A 175 -3.13 -13.35 20.57
C ASP A 175 -2.53 -12.91 19.23
N LEU A 176 -1.89 -11.74 19.24
CA LEU A 176 -1.25 -11.17 18.04
C LEU A 176 0.16 -11.74 17.83
N PRO A 177 0.50 -12.23 16.62
CA PRO A 177 1.81 -12.79 16.32
C PRO A 177 2.97 -11.83 16.65
N GLU A 178 4.10 -12.36 17.11
CA GLU A 178 5.29 -11.56 17.46
C GLU A 178 5.69 -10.54 16.38
N PRO A 179 5.70 -10.86 15.06
CA PRO A 179 6.00 -9.86 14.03
C PRO A 179 5.08 -8.64 14.07
N VAL A 180 3.80 -8.83 14.39
CA VAL A 180 2.81 -7.74 14.51
C VAL A 180 3.14 -6.84 15.68
N GLN A 181 3.54 -7.42 16.81
CA GLN A 181 3.96 -6.67 17.99
C GLN A 181 5.23 -5.84 17.70
N GLN A 182 6.18 -6.41 16.96
CA GLN A 182 7.38 -5.69 16.53
C GLN A 182 7.03 -4.51 15.61
N PHE A 183 6.14 -4.69 14.62
CA PHE A 183 5.71 -3.57 13.77
C PHE A 183 4.97 -2.48 14.55
N ALA A 184 4.10 -2.86 15.49
CA ALA A 184 3.41 -1.92 16.34
C ALA A 184 4.40 -1.07 17.15
N SER A 185 5.42 -1.71 17.73
CA SER A 185 6.49 -1.03 18.46
C SER A 185 7.27 -0.05 17.55
N MET A 186 7.58 -0.43 16.31
CA MET A 186 8.23 0.46 15.34
C MET A 186 7.37 1.68 14.97
N CYS A 187 6.04 1.53 15.02
CA CYS A 187 5.07 2.62 14.84
C CYS A 187 4.86 3.46 16.12
N GLY A 188 5.44 3.05 17.25
CA GLY A 188 5.23 3.69 18.55
C GLY A 188 3.82 3.51 19.10
N THR A 189 3.18 2.37 18.83
CA THR A 189 1.82 2.03 19.28
C THR A 189 1.76 0.57 19.79
N ASP A 190 0.64 0.16 20.36
CA ASP A 190 0.39 -1.22 20.78
C ASP A 190 -0.17 -2.08 19.63
N ALA A 191 -0.02 -3.40 19.74
CA ALA A 191 -0.40 -4.32 18.67
C ALA A 191 -1.91 -4.31 18.35
N PRO A 192 -2.84 -4.30 19.33
CA PRO A 192 -4.26 -4.12 19.07
C PRO A 192 -4.59 -2.85 18.28
N THR A 193 -3.98 -1.72 18.63
CA THR A 193 -4.15 -0.45 17.90
C THR A 193 -3.55 -0.52 16.50
N TYR A 194 -2.38 -1.16 16.34
CA TYR A 194 -1.72 -1.31 15.05
C TYR A 194 -2.59 -2.07 14.03
N VAL A 195 -3.19 -3.18 14.42
CA VAL A 195 -3.94 -4.06 13.49
C VAL A 195 -5.32 -3.53 13.07
N ARG A 196 -5.76 -2.43 13.69
CA ARG A 196 -6.98 -1.71 13.29
C ARG A 196 -6.83 -0.93 12.00
N ASP A 197 -5.60 -0.67 11.56
CA ASP A 197 -5.34 -0.13 10.24
C ASP A 197 -4.72 -1.21 9.36
N ARG A 198 -5.01 -1.15 8.06
CA ARG A 198 -4.49 -2.07 7.06
C ARG A 198 -4.06 -1.30 5.83
N PRO A 199 -3.00 -1.74 5.13
CA PRO A 199 -2.59 -1.09 3.91
C PRO A 199 -3.52 -1.52 2.78
N GLY A 200 -3.76 -0.62 1.84
CA GLY A 200 -4.58 -0.90 0.67
C GLY A 200 -4.31 0.08 -0.45
N MET A 201 -4.86 -0.21 -1.61
CA MET A 201 -4.94 0.74 -2.71
C MET A 201 -6.34 0.70 -3.29
N SER A 202 -6.91 1.87 -3.56
CA SER A 202 -8.21 2.03 -4.21
C SER A 202 -8.09 2.91 -5.44
N ALA A 203 -8.84 2.59 -6.48
CA ALA A 203 -8.92 3.37 -7.71
C ALA A 203 -10.33 3.95 -7.86
N PHE A 204 -10.37 5.22 -8.27
CA PHE A 204 -11.57 5.99 -8.51
C PHE A 204 -11.50 6.70 -9.85
N VAL A 205 -12.68 6.97 -10.40
CA VAL A 205 -12.86 7.79 -11.60
C VAL A 205 -13.89 8.87 -11.32
N LEU A 206 -13.67 10.06 -11.88
CA LEU A 206 -14.59 11.19 -11.85
C LEU A 206 -15.12 11.40 -13.26
N GLU A 207 -16.41 11.12 -13.46
CA GLU A 207 -17.10 11.26 -14.75
C GLU A 207 -18.37 12.10 -14.55
N ASP A 208 -18.52 13.16 -15.35
CA ASP A 208 -19.64 14.10 -15.27
C ASP A 208 -19.94 14.64 -13.86
N GLY A 209 -18.89 14.89 -13.07
CA GLY A 209 -18.99 15.38 -11.69
C GLY A 209 -19.38 14.31 -10.66
N VAL A 210 -19.45 13.03 -11.06
CA VAL A 210 -19.77 11.90 -10.21
C VAL A 210 -18.54 11.05 -9.96
N VAL A 211 -18.26 10.74 -8.69
CA VAL A 211 -17.17 9.85 -8.32
C VAL A 211 -17.66 8.40 -8.30
N TYR A 212 -16.86 7.52 -8.90
CA TYR A 212 -17.07 6.08 -8.84
C TYR A 212 -15.84 5.38 -8.26
N HIS A 213 -16.07 4.37 -7.42
CA HIS A 213 -15.08 3.38 -7.05
C HIS A 213 -15.01 2.29 -8.12
N THR A 214 -13.80 1.92 -8.53
CA THR A 214 -13.59 1.00 -9.66
C THR A 214 -12.82 -0.26 -9.26
N TYR A 215 -11.92 -0.16 -8.29
CA TYR A 215 -11.06 -1.26 -7.86
C TYR A 215 -10.48 -1.00 -6.48
N SER A 216 -10.28 -2.05 -5.68
CA SER A 216 -9.38 -2.01 -4.52
C SER A 216 -8.53 -3.28 -4.45
N THR A 217 -7.41 -3.17 -3.76
CA THR A 217 -6.54 -4.30 -3.45
C THR A 217 -5.89 -4.13 -2.09
N TYR A 218 -5.62 -5.25 -1.43
CA TYR A 218 -5.16 -5.31 -0.04
C TYR A 218 -4.10 -6.42 0.11
N ALA A 219 -3.44 -6.46 1.27
CA ALA A 219 -2.46 -7.50 1.61
C ALA A 219 -1.45 -7.74 0.46
N ARG A 220 -1.24 -9.01 0.04
CA ARG A 220 -0.34 -9.41 -1.05
C ARG A 220 -0.72 -8.83 -2.41
N GLY A 221 -1.93 -8.32 -2.58
CA GLY A 221 -2.32 -7.61 -3.79
C GLY A 221 -1.58 -6.28 -3.96
N LEU A 222 -0.95 -5.77 -2.91
CA LEU A 222 -0.07 -4.60 -2.97
C LEU A 222 1.33 -4.94 -3.49
N ASP A 223 1.75 -6.21 -3.55
CA ASP A 223 3.09 -6.63 -3.98
C ASP A 223 3.54 -6.02 -5.32
N GLY A 224 2.59 -5.82 -6.24
CA GLY A 224 2.87 -5.20 -7.55
C GLY A 224 3.25 -3.72 -7.46
N LEU A 225 2.99 -3.06 -6.33
CA LEU A 225 3.34 -1.66 -6.06
C LEU A 225 4.71 -1.54 -5.37
N TRP A 226 5.32 -2.65 -4.95
CA TRP A 226 6.61 -2.63 -4.28
C TRP A 226 7.74 -2.45 -5.30
N GLY A 227 8.27 -1.23 -5.40
CA GLY A 227 9.39 -0.94 -6.28
C GLY A 227 10.59 -1.85 -6.00
N ALA A 228 11.05 -1.92 -4.75
CA ALA A 228 12.25 -2.66 -4.37
C ALA A 228 12.14 -4.19 -4.57
N TYR A 229 10.97 -4.79 -4.34
CA TYR A 229 10.80 -6.25 -4.45
C TYR A 229 10.99 -6.77 -5.87
N GLN A 230 10.57 -6.02 -6.88
CA GLN A 230 10.79 -6.42 -8.28
C GLN A 230 12.29 -6.49 -8.64
N TRP A 231 13.13 -5.67 -7.99
CA TRP A 231 14.58 -5.73 -8.14
C TRP A 231 15.19 -6.87 -7.33
N LEU A 232 14.78 -7.03 -6.08
CA LEU A 232 15.28 -8.08 -5.20
C LEU A 232 14.94 -9.49 -5.71
N ASP A 233 13.78 -9.69 -6.33
CA ASP A 233 13.40 -10.97 -6.95
C ASP A 233 14.29 -11.36 -8.14
N ARG A 234 15.13 -10.43 -8.62
CA ARG A 234 16.13 -10.65 -9.68
C ARG A 234 17.57 -10.63 -9.15
N ALA A 235 17.77 -10.26 -7.89
CA ALA A 235 19.07 -10.32 -7.26
C ALA A 235 19.46 -11.80 -7.03
N PRO A 236 20.76 -12.16 -7.13
CA PRO A 236 21.19 -13.56 -6.97
C PRO A 236 20.81 -14.21 -5.63
N LEU A 237 20.64 -13.42 -4.57
CA LEU A 237 20.22 -13.89 -3.23
C LEU A 237 18.70 -13.71 -2.99
N GLY A 238 17.94 -13.35 -4.02
CA GLY A 238 16.56 -12.95 -3.90
C GLY A 238 16.39 -11.77 -2.93
N ARG A 239 15.31 -11.80 -2.17
CA ARG A 239 15.04 -10.80 -1.13
C ARG A 239 15.93 -10.92 0.11
N ASN A 240 16.52 -12.10 0.35
CA ASN A 240 17.42 -12.37 1.48
C ASN A 240 16.86 -11.92 2.84
N GLU A 241 15.58 -12.20 3.08
CA GLU A 241 14.83 -11.73 4.25
C GLU A 241 14.81 -12.79 5.36
N THR A 242 15.06 -12.37 6.61
CA THR A 242 14.86 -13.21 7.81
C THR A 242 14.13 -12.43 8.89
N GLY A 243 12.99 -12.95 9.37
CA GLY A 243 12.19 -12.30 10.41
C GLY A 243 11.66 -10.92 10.00
N VAL A 244 11.49 -10.02 10.97
CA VAL A 244 11.05 -8.63 10.76
C VAL A 244 12.22 -7.77 10.31
N TRP A 245 12.39 -7.66 9.00
CA TRP A 245 13.51 -6.96 8.38
C TRP A 245 13.14 -5.57 7.84
N TRP A 246 11.86 -5.29 7.56
CA TRP A 246 11.44 -3.99 7.05
C TRP A 246 11.86 -2.88 8.01
N ARG A 247 12.43 -1.80 7.46
CA ARG A 247 12.79 -0.57 8.17
C ARG A 247 12.37 0.60 7.32
N ARG A 248 12.23 1.78 7.93
CA ARG A 248 12.20 3.02 7.17
C ARG A 248 13.59 3.28 6.58
N HIS A 249 13.66 3.96 5.44
CA HIS A 249 14.94 4.14 4.75
C HIS A 249 15.99 4.87 5.62
N ASP A 250 15.56 5.70 6.57
CA ASP A 250 16.42 6.44 7.51
C ASP A 250 16.86 5.62 8.74
N GLU A 251 16.38 4.38 8.89
CA GLU A 251 16.67 3.51 10.03
C GLU A 251 17.72 2.42 9.74
N TYR A 252 18.06 2.17 8.46
CA TYR A 252 19.03 1.13 8.10
C TYR A 252 20.45 1.40 8.60
N ALA A 253 20.84 2.67 8.74
CA ALA A 253 22.19 3.04 9.21
C ALA A 253 22.42 2.76 10.70
N GLN A 254 21.36 2.55 11.48
CA GLN A 254 21.44 2.35 12.94
C GLN A 254 21.75 0.89 13.34
N GLN A 255 22.02 0.01 12.37
CA GLN A 255 22.26 -1.43 12.58
C GLN A 255 23.63 -1.92 12.07
N ARG A 256 24.56 -1.01 11.71
CA ARG A 256 25.93 -1.37 11.30
C ARG A 256 26.94 -1.17 12.41
#